data_AF-A0A226CYS1-F1
#
_entry.id   AF-A0A226CYS1-F1
#
_cell.length_a   1.000
_cell.length_b   1.000
_cell.length_c   1.000
_cell.angle_alpha   90.00
_cell.angle_beta   90.00
_cell.angle_gamma   90.00
#
_symmetry.space_group_name_H-M   'P 1'
#
loop_
_entity.id
_entity.type
_entity.pdbx_description
1 polymer ?
#
loop_
_entity_poly.entity_id
_entity_poly.type
_entity_poly.pdbx_seq_one_letter_code
_entity_poly.pdbx_strand_id
1 'polypeptide(L)'
;MECDSVHAAIECQLKNKIISVPQDYVKVCEDARFKQPYVAIYLDHDFFTDYSGKKHQQYPPIRSGLKTGDPCVTNLRALRYNPGRTMSFKLDHRTGEWKELPQNRKLWLTQNFLSCILKD
;
A
#
# COMPACT_ATOMS: atom_id res chain seq x y z
N MET A 1 -12.60 -15.60 -13.57
CA MET A 1 -11.65 -14.75 -14.31
C MET A 1 -12.41 -13.53 -14.82
N GLU A 2 -12.87 -12.67 -13.91
CA GLU A 2 -13.76 -11.53 -14.24
C GLU A 2 -12.98 -10.22 -14.37
N CYS A 3 -11.84 -10.09 -13.68
CA CYS A 3 -10.98 -8.91 -13.77
C CYS A 3 -10.36 -8.73 -15.18
N ASP A 4 -10.04 -9.83 -15.85
CA ASP A 4 -9.46 -9.81 -17.20
C ASP A 4 -10.46 -9.40 -18.27
N SER A 5 -11.76 -9.65 -18.07
CA SER A 5 -12.79 -9.31 -19.06
C SER A 5 -13.08 -7.81 -19.11
N VAL A 6 -12.97 -7.11 -17.98
CA VAL A 6 -13.11 -5.64 -17.90
C VAL A 6 -11.94 -4.96 -18.60
N HIS A 7 -10.70 -5.38 -18.31
CA HIS A 7 -9.50 -4.83 -18.94
C HIS A 7 -9.55 -5.01 -20.46
N ALA A 8 -9.90 -6.21 -20.95
CA ALA A 8 -10.02 -6.48 -22.37
C ALA A 8 -11.08 -5.60 -23.08
N ALA A 9 -12.23 -5.35 -22.44
CA ALA A 9 -13.29 -4.52 -23.00
C ALA A 9 -12.86 -3.04 -23.12
N ILE A 10 -12.22 -2.52 -22.09
CA ILE A 10 -11.70 -1.14 -22.06
C ILE A 10 -10.59 -0.96 -23.10
N GLU A 11 -9.65 -1.90 -23.21
CA GLU A 11 -8.57 -1.87 -24.20
C GLU A 11 -9.09 -1.86 -25.65
N CYS A 12 -10.13 -2.63 -25.95
CA CYS A 12 -10.74 -2.65 -27.27
C CYS A 12 -11.35 -1.29 -27.67
N GLN A 13 -11.93 -0.56 -26.71
CA GLN A 13 -12.51 0.77 -26.96
C GLN A 13 -11.47 1.89 -27.00
N LEU A 14 -10.35 1.74 -26.27
CA LEU A 14 -9.26 2.71 -26.24
C LEU A 14 -8.55 2.88 -27.59
N LYS A 15 -8.37 1.79 -28.34
CA LYS A 15 -7.55 1.77 -29.57
C LYS A 15 -8.04 2.70 -30.70
N ASN A 16 -9.32 3.08 -30.70
CA ASN A 16 -9.93 3.88 -31.78
C ASN A 16 -10.45 5.25 -31.29
N LYS A 17 -10.10 5.68 -30.07
CA LYS A 17 -10.54 6.96 -29.50
C LYS A 17 -9.34 7.89 -29.28
N ILE A 18 -9.49 9.14 -29.70
CA ILE A 18 -8.51 10.20 -29.42
C ILE A 18 -8.79 10.72 -28.02
N ILE A 19 -7.81 10.64 -27.13
CA ILE A 19 -7.94 11.14 -25.76
C ILE A 19 -7.14 12.43 -25.65
N SER A 20 -7.86 13.52 -25.38
CA SER A 20 -7.29 14.86 -25.28
C SER A 20 -7.07 15.30 -23.84
N VAL A 21 -7.93 14.81 -22.93
CA VAL A 21 -7.92 15.17 -21.51
C VAL A 21 -8.11 13.90 -20.66
N PRO A 22 -7.50 13.80 -19.46
CA PRO A 22 -7.68 12.65 -18.57
C PRO A 22 -9.14 12.28 -18.26
N GLN A 23 -10.04 13.26 -18.21
CA GLN A 23 -11.47 13.03 -17.98
C GLN A 23 -12.14 12.22 -19.11
N ASP A 24 -11.58 12.24 -20.32
CA ASP A 24 -12.11 11.45 -21.44
C ASP A 24 -11.95 9.96 -21.18
N TYR A 25 -10.91 9.53 -20.44
CA TYR A 25 -10.73 8.11 -20.07
C TYR A 25 -11.92 7.57 -19.29
N VAL A 26 -12.53 8.40 -18.43
CA VAL A 26 -13.68 7.97 -17.62
C VAL A 26 -14.86 7.62 -18.50
N LYS A 27 -15.17 8.48 -19.48
CA LYS A 27 -16.25 8.23 -20.45
C LYS A 27 -15.96 6.97 -21.28
N VAL A 28 -14.71 6.77 -21.69
CA VAL A 28 -14.31 5.57 -22.43
C VAL A 28 -14.49 4.29 -21.60
N CYS A 29 -14.17 4.35 -20.31
CA CYS A 29 -14.35 3.24 -19.39
C CYS A 29 -15.84 2.95 -19.14
N GLU A 30 -16.69 3.96 -18.94
CA GLU A 30 -18.14 3.78 -18.77
C GLU A 30 -18.77 3.13 -20.02
N ASP A 31 -18.40 3.63 -21.21
CA ASP A 31 -18.89 3.15 -22.50
C ASP A 31 -18.32 1.78 -22.91
N ALA A 32 -17.33 1.24 -22.18
CA ALA A 32 -16.63 0.02 -22.59
C ALA A 32 -17.55 -1.20 -22.68
N ARG A 33 -18.70 -1.18 -21.98
CA ARG A 33 -19.68 -2.27 -21.98
C ARG A 33 -21.05 -1.80 -22.46
N PHE A 34 -21.38 -2.19 -23.69
CA PHE A 34 -22.59 -1.77 -24.40
C PHE A 34 -23.92 -2.05 -23.66
N LYS A 35 -24.06 -3.22 -23.02
CA LYS A 35 -25.33 -3.63 -22.38
C LYS A 35 -25.49 -3.13 -20.94
N GLN A 36 -24.37 -2.89 -20.25
CA GLN A 36 -24.31 -2.53 -18.82
C GLN A 36 -23.05 -1.71 -18.61
N PRO A 37 -23.12 -0.37 -18.77
CA PRO A 37 -21.98 0.53 -18.62
C PRO A 37 -21.28 0.34 -17.28
N TYR A 38 -19.97 0.50 -17.26
CA TYR A 38 -19.23 0.48 -16.01
C TYR A 38 -19.48 1.77 -15.22
N VAL A 39 -19.39 1.70 -13.89
CA VAL A 39 -19.46 2.87 -13.02
C VAL A 39 -18.04 3.25 -12.65
N ALA A 40 -17.59 4.43 -13.10
CA ALA A 40 -16.31 4.96 -12.70
C ALA A 40 -16.46 5.75 -11.39
N ILE A 41 -15.82 5.26 -10.33
CA ILE A 41 -15.79 5.94 -9.03
C ILE A 41 -14.47 6.71 -8.95
N TYR A 42 -14.56 8.04 -8.83
CA TYR A 42 -13.39 8.85 -8.53
C TYR A 42 -12.97 8.61 -7.07
N LEU A 43 -11.67 8.41 -6.88
CA LEU A 43 -11.11 8.19 -5.56
C LEU A 43 -10.83 9.54 -4.91
N ASP A 44 -11.54 9.82 -3.81
CA ASP A 44 -11.26 10.96 -2.96
C ASP A 44 -10.11 10.66 -1.99
N HIS A 45 -9.61 11.70 -1.32
CA HIS A 45 -8.58 11.56 -0.28
C HIS A 45 -8.99 10.61 0.85
N ASP A 46 -10.29 10.46 1.09
CA ASP A 46 -10.88 9.56 2.08
C ASP A 46 -10.75 8.07 1.73
N PHE A 47 -10.49 7.74 0.46
CA PHE A 47 -10.25 6.36 0.04
C PHE A 47 -8.94 5.83 0.63
N PHE A 48 -7.93 6.70 0.74
CA PHE A 48 -6.62 6.30 1.22
C PHE A 48 -6.64 6.17 2.74
N THR A 49 -5.98 5.13 3.25
CA THR A 49 -5.81 4.99 4.70
C THR A 49 -4.93 6.14 5.19
N ASP A 50 -5.44 6.94 6.13
CA ASP A 50 -4.68 8.05 6.72
C ASP A 50 -3.57 7.51 7.65
N TYR A 51 -2.31 7.70 7.23
CA TYR A 51 -1.13 7.34 8.03
C TYR A 51 -0.55 8.52 8.82
N SER A 52 -1.18 9.71 8.77
CA SER A 52 -0.75 10.87 9.57
C SER A 52 -0.90 10.61 11.07
N GLY A 53 -1.93 9.85 11.45
CA GLY A 53 -2.21 9.47 12.82
C GLY A 53 -1.36 8.30 13.33
N LYS A 54 -0.96 8.37 14.62
CA LYS A 54 -0.29 7.27 15.35
C LYS A 54 -1.12 5.98 15.47
N LYS A 55 -2.36 5.97 14.97
CA LYS A 55 -3.31 4.84 14.99
C LYS A 55 -2.89 3.74 14.01
N HIS A 56 -2.46 4.11 12.81
CA HIS A 56 -2.05 3.18 11.76
C HIS A 56 -0.55 2.84 11.81
N GLN A 57 0.19 3.49 12.72
CA GLN A 57 1.61 3.26 12.94
C GLN A 57 1.83 2.05 13.86
N GLN A 58 2.34 0.95 13.27
CA GLN A 58 2.63 -0.28 14.00
C GLN A 58 3.90 -0.18 14.87
N TYR A 59 4.95 0.40 14.31
CA TYR A 59 6.22 0.65 15.00
C TYR A 59 6.38 2.14 15.26
N PRO A 60 6.72 2.57 16.49
CA PRO A 60 7.06 3.96 16.74
C PRO A 60 8.27 4.38 15.89
N PRO A 61 8.55 5.68 15.74
CA PRO A 61 9.74 6.14 15.05
C PRO A 61 10.98 5.46 15.63
N ILE A 62 11.84 4.95 14.74
CA ILE A 62 13.09 4.31 15.13
C ILE A 62 13.97 5.40 15.76
N ARG A 63 14.48 5.13 16.97
CA ARG A 63 15.35 6.05 17.70
C ARG A 63 16.74 5.47 17.84
N SER A 64 17.72 6.33 18.14
CA SER A 64 19.03 5.90 18.62
C SER A 64 18.89 5.03 19.87
N GLY A 65 19.88 4.17 20.11
CA GLY A 65 19.91 3.35 21.31
C GLY A 65 19.97 4.17 22.60
N LEU A 66 19.81 3.47 23.73
CA LEU A 66 19.65 4.06 25.05
C LEU A 66 21.02 4.35 25.71
N LYS A 67 22.06 3.61 25.34
CA LYS A 67 23.39 3.69 25.94
C LYS A 67 24.42 4.21 24.94
N THR A 68 25.43 4.88 25.48
CA THR A 68 26.62 5.27 24.71
C THR A 68 27.28 4.01 24.13
N GLY A 69 27.38 3.97 22.79
CA GLY A 69 27.90 2.82 22.04
C GLY A 69 26.83 1.97 21.34
N ASP A 70 25.54 2.19 21.63
CA ASP A 70 24.47 1.53 20.89
C ASP A 70 24.40 2.04 19.43
N PRO A 71 23.99 1.19 18.47
CA PRO A 71 23.85 1.61 17.08
C PRO A 71 22.75 2.68 16.93
N CYS A 72 23.09 3.76 16.23
CA CYS A 72 22.16 4.83 15.89
C CYS A 72 21.41 4.55 14.59
N VAL A 73 20.34 5.32 14.33
CA VAL A 73 19.54 5.26 13.10
C VAL A 73 20.42 5.44 11.85
N THR A 74 21.47 6.25 11.95
CA THR A 74 22.46 6.47 10.88
C THR A 74 23.24 5.21 10.48
N ASN A 75 23.30 4.21 11.36
CA ASN A 75 24.01 2.96 11.11
C ASN A 75 23.12 1.92 10.42
N LEU A 76 21.82 2.19 10.22
CA LEU A 76 20.91 1.30 9.51
C LEU A 76 21.28 1.22 8.03
N ARG A 77 21.36 -0.02 7.52
CA ARG A 77 21.67 -0.30 6.11
C ARG A 77 20.52 -0.94 5.37
N ALA A 78 19.72 -1.76 6.06
CA ALA A 78 18.52 -2.33 5.46
C ALA A 78 17.45 -2.57 6.51
N LEU A 79 16.20 -2.43 6.08
CA LEU A 79 14.98 -2.80 6.80
C LEU A 79 14.24 -3.87 5.99
N ARG A 80 13.71 -4.87 6.68
CA ARG A 80 12.91 -5.94 6.11
C ARG A 80 11.57 -6.01 6.81
N TYR A 81 10.51 -5.87 6.03
CA TYR A 81 9.13 -6.07 6.48
C TYR A 81 8.78 -7.56 6.30
N ASN A 82 8.42 -8.23 7.38
CA ASN A 82 8.03 -9.63 7.36
C ASN A 82 6.50 -9.76 7.30
N PRO A 83 5.96 -10.82 6.68
CA PRO A 83 4.51 -11.04 6.58
C PRO A 83 3.84 -11.21 7.95
N GLY A 84 4.59 -11.64 8.99
CA GLY A 84 4.13 -11.71 10.38
C GLY A 84 3.97 -10.36 11.09
N ARG A 85 4.00 -9.25 10.33
CA ARG A 85 3.98 -7.88 10.86
C ARG A 85 5.14 -7.59 11.81
N THR A 86 6.28 -8.22 11.60
CA THR A 86 7.52 -7.89 12.30
C THR A 86 8.47 -7.16 11.35
N MET A 87 9.36 -6.36 11.91
CA MET A 87 10.41 -5.67 11.16
C MET A 87 11.78 -6.11 11.65
N SER A 88 12.64 -6.46 10.70
CA SER A 88 14.03 -6.81 10.95
C SER A 88 14.97 -5.78 10.32
N PHE A 89 16.16 -5.62 10.88
CA PHE A 89 17.15 -4.65 10.41
C PHE A 89 18.54 -5.28 10.25
N LYS A 90 19.36 -4.62 9.41
CA LYS A 90 20.79 -4.88 9.25
C LYS A 90 21.60 -3.61 9.41
N LEU A 91 22.78 -3.76 10.00
CA LEU A 91 23.79 -2.71 10.12
C LEU A 91 24.90 -2.82 9.06
N ASP A 92 25.01 -3.97 8.39
CA ASP A 92 25.93 -4.22 7.29
C ASP A 92 25.15 -4.77 6.09
N HIS A 93 25.48 -4.31 4.89
CA HIS A 93 24.87 -4.77 3.64
C HIS A 93 25.29 -6.21 3.26
N ARG A 94 26.54 -6.62 3.54
CA ARG A 94 27.11 -7.86 2.99
C ARG A 94 26.95 -9.06 3.92
N THR A 95 27.40 -8.93 5.16
CA THR A 95 27.57 -10.06 6.10
C THR A 95 26.66 -9.97 7.31
N GLY A 96 25.95 -8.86 7.49
CA GLY A 96 25.08 -8.66 8.64
C GLY A 96 23.92 -9.65 8.66
N GLU A 97 23.69 -10.29 9.80
CA GLU A 97 22.49 -11.06 10.07
C GLU A 97 21.29 -10.14 10.25
N TRP A 98 20.10 -10.63 9.86
CA TRP A 98 18.85 -9.93 10.13
C TRP A 98 18.53 -10.03 11.62
N LYS A 99 18.48 -8.89 12.30
CA LYS A 99 18.06 -8.82 13.71
C LYS A 99 16.65 -8.26 13.78
N GLU A 100 15.80 -8.80 14.64
CA GLU A 100 14.48 -8.23 14.87
C GLU A 100 14.62 -6.90 15.62
N LEU A 101 13.78 -5.91 15.27
CA LEU A 101 13.77 -4.65 15.99
C LEU A 101 13.29 -4.87 17.43
N PRO A 102 14.07 -4.44 18.44
CA PRO A 102 13.77 -4.68 19.85
C PRO A 102 12.64 -3.79 20.41
N GLN A 103 11.86 -3.13 19.54
CA GLN A 103 10.90 -2.11 19.94
C GLN A 103 9.54 -2.72 20.26
N ASN A 104 8.91 -2.25 21.36
CA ASN A 104 7.60 -2.73 21.77
C ASN A 104 6.54 -2.35 20.71
N ARG A 105 6.13 -3.34 19.94
CA ARG A 105 5.13 -3.18 18.88
C ARG A 105 3.77 -2.86 19.50
N LYS A 106 3.01 -1.94 18.91
CA LYS A 106 1.61 -1.80 19.28
C LYS A 106 0.87 -3.04 18.78
N LEU A 107 0.53 -3.95 19.69
CA LEU A 107 -0.39 -5.04 19.40
C LEU A 107 -1.78 -4.42 19.22
N TRP A 108 -2.18 -4.21 17.97
CA TRP A 108 -3.58 -3.92 17.72
C TRP A 108 -4.36 -5.22 17.93
N LEU A 109 -5.32 -5.19 18.86
CA LEU A 109 -6.35 -6.23 18.92
C LEU A 109 -7.02 -6.29 17.55
N THR A 110 -7.04 -7.47 16.97
CA THR A 110 -7.54 -7.72 15.62
C THR A 110 -9.01 -7.36 15.51
N GLN A 111 -9.31 -6.14 15.08
CA GLN A 111 -10.59 -5.82 14.48
C GLN A 111 -10.35 -5.48 13.01
N ASN A 112 -10.71 -6.48 12.20
CA ASN A 112 -11.19 -6.38 10.83
C ASN A 112 -10.16 -5.98 9.77
N PHE A 113 -9.35 -6.96 9.37
CA PHE A 113 -8.71 -6.96 8.04
C PHE A 113 -9.72 -7.27 6.92
N LEU A 114 -10.92 -7.73 7.25
CA LEU A 114 -11.99 -8.07 6.29
C LEU A 114 -12.80 -6.86 5.79
N SER A 115 -12.74 -5.70 6.46
CA SER A 115 -13.53 -4.52 6.05
C SER A 115 -12.88 -3.68 4.93
N CYS A 116 -11.65 -4.00 4.51
CA CYS A 116 -11.00 -3.29 3.41
C CYS A 116 -11.22 -3.96 2.04
N ILE A 117 -11.70 -5.21 2.02
CA ILE A 117 -11.96 -5.97 0.77
C ILE A 117 -13.46 -6.07 0.47
N LEU A 118 -14.32 -5.79 1.46
CA LEU A 118 -15.77 -5.79 1.31
C LEU A 118 -16.31 -4.46 1.85
N LYS A 119 -16.26 -3.42 1.01
CA LYS A 119 -17.27 -2.36 1.04
C LYS A 119 -18.11 -2.55 -0.22
N ASP A 120 -19.05 -3.49 -0.12
CA ASP A 120 -20.26 -3.59 -0.93
C ASP A 120 -21.44 -3.71 0.03
#